data_AF-A0A5B6T723-F1
#
_entry.id   AF-A0A5B6T723-F1
#
_cell.length_a   1.000
_cell.length_b   1.000
_cell.length_c   1.000
_cell.angle_alpha   90.00
_cell.angle_beta   90.00
_cell.angle_gamma   90.00
#
_symmetry.space_group_name_H-M   'P 1'
#
loop_
_entity.id
_entity.type
_entity.pdbx_description
1 polymer ?
#
loop_
_entity_poly.entity_id
_entity_poly.type
_entity_poly.pdbx_seq_one_letter_code
_entity_poly.pdbx_strand_id
1 'polypeptide(L)'
;MKMLLDQFSKYNREEVLKKYKALRYIRDNNSYFLYLIFTAGACVYVGETSNIFWRIVKHKDKCGSDSVIYMQEHPDKEAVLRLEKHYIRVLKPKFNSRYCQAGQLELFRL
;
A
#
# COMPACT_ATOMS: atom_id res chain seq x y z
N MET A 1 3.50 -6.14 -16.37
CA MET A 1 3.49 -5.22 -15.21
C MET A 1 2.79 -3.89 -15.52
N LYS A 2 2.96 -3.30 -16.72
CA LYS A 2 2.30 -2.03 -17.13
C LYS A 2 0.76 -2.09 -17.00
N MET A 3 0.11 -3.12 -17.53
CA MET A 3 -1.36 -3.29 -17.49
C MET A 3 -2.01 -3.43 -16.10
N LEU A 4 -1.22 -3.73 -15.06
CA LEU A 4 -1.75 -4.04 -13.72
C LEU A 4 -1.83 -2.82 -12.80
N LEU A 5 -1.18 -1.72 -13.17
CA LEU A 5 -1.11 -0.48 -12.39
C LEU A 5 -1.88 0.68 -13.04
N ASP A 6 -2.47 0.48 -14.23
CA ASP A 6 -3.18 1.53 -14.96
C ASP A 6 -4.45 2.02 -14.22
N GLN A 7 -4.98 1.20 -13.32
CA GLN A 7 -6.11 1.54 -12.45
C GLN A 7 -5.69 2.32 -11.18
N PHE A 8 -4.38 2.45 -10.93
CA PHE A 8 -3.86 3.10 -9.73
C PHE A 8 -3.58 4.57 -10.03
N SER A 9 -3.96 5.42 -9.09
CA SER A 9 -3.46 6.79 -9.06
C SER A 9 -1.99 6.78 -8.65
N LYS A 10 -1.16 7.55 -9.35
CA LYS A 10 0.27 7.66 -9.10
C LYS A 10 0.57 8.95 -8.35
N TYR A 11 1.38 8.85 -7.31
CA TYR A 11 1.81 9.98 -6.49
C TYR A 11 3.28 9.86 -6.08
N ASN A 12 3.87 10.97 -5.68
CA ASN A 12 5.01 11.00 -4.77
C ASN A 12 4.53 11.22 -3.31
N ARG A 13 5.47 11.18 -2.36
CA ARG A 13 5.16 11.35 -0.94
C ARG A 13 4.48 12.69 -0.62
N GLU A 14 4.99 13.79 -1.14
CA GLU A 14 4.47 15.14 -0.86
C GLU A 14 3.06 15.31 -1.41
N GLU A 15 2.79 14.78 -2.59
CA GLU A 15 1.47 14.78 -3.22
C GLU A 15 0.44 14.03 -2.37
N VAL A 16 0.79 12.87 -1.81
CA VAL A 16 -0.11 12.14 -0.89
C VAL A 16 -0.38 12.98 0.36
N LEU A 17 0.66 13.52 1.00
CA LEU A 17 0.50 14.31 2.22
C LEU A 17 -0.33 15.59 1.99
N LYS A 18 -0.18 16.23 0.83
CA LYS A 18 -0.98 17.40 0.44
C LYS A 18 -2.42 17.01 0.14
N LYS A 19 -2.65 16.01 -0.71
CA LYS A 19 -3.99 15.60 -1.16
C LYS A 19 -4.83 15.04 -0.01
N TYR A 20 -4.23 14.26 0.88
CA TYR A 20 -4.94 13.57 1.96
C TYR A 20 -4.74 14.24 3.33
N LYS A 21 -4.34 15.51 3.36
CA LYS A 21 -4.13 16.29 4.60
C LYS A 21 -5.36 16.27 5.53
N ALA A 22 -6.57 16.27 4.96
CA ALA A 22 -7.81 16.21 5.73
C ALA A 22 -7.94 14.93 6.56
N LEU A 23 -7.40 13.80 6.08
CA LEU A 23 -7.41 12.52 6.81
C LEU A 23 -6.61 12.57 8.12
N ARG A 24 -5.79 13.60 8.34
CA ARG A 24 -5.04 13.79 9.59
C ARG A 24 -5.94 13.79 10.83
N TYR A 25 -7.16 14.32 10.69
CA TYR A 25 -8.08 14.56 11.81
C TYR A 25 -9.29 13.62 11.83
N ILE A 26 -9.41 12.75 10.83
CA ILE A 26 -10.53 11.81 10.72
C ILE A 26 -10.28 10.62 11.64
N ARG A 27 -11.27 10.33 12.51
CA ARG A 27 -11.25 9.17 13.42
C ARG A 27 -11.85 7.93 12.76
N ASP A 28 -12.99 8.09 12.09
CA ASP A 28 -13.69 7.02 11.40
C ASP A 28 -13.61 7.24 9.90
N ASN A 29 -12.97 6.29 9.20
CA ASN A 29 -12.88 6.33 7.74
C ASN A 29 -13.50 5.06 7.16
N ASN A 30 -14.42 5.25 6.22
CA ASN A 30 -15.09 4.19 5.47
C ASN A 30 -14.39 3.87 4.14
N SER A 31 -13.23 4.50 3.89
CA SER A 31 -12.39 4.23 2.73
C SER A 31 -11.12 3.48 3.13
N TYR A 32 -10.80 2.46 2.35
CA TYR A 32 -9.59 1.64 2.50
C TYR A 32 -8.69 1.83 1.28
N PHE A 33 -7.40 2.04 1.52
CA PHE A 33 -6.42 2.30 0.48
C PHE A 33 -5.49 1.10 0.34
N LEU A 34 -5.40 0.56 -0.87
CA LEU A 34 -4.29 -0.27 -1.29
C LEU A 34 -3.19 0.64 -1.84
N TYR A 35 -1.95 0.49 -1.36
CA TYR A 35 -0.83 1.27 -1.87
C TYR A 35 0.43 0.42 -2.10
N LEU A 36 1.15 0.74 -3.17
CA LEU A 36 2.39 0.10 -3.57
C LEU A 36 3.47 1.17 -3.71
N ILE A 37 4.61 0.95 -3.05
CA ILE A 37 5.76 1.84 -3.12
C ILE A 37 6.79 1.22 -4.06
N PHE A 38 7.19 2.01 -5.05
CA PHE A 38 8.23 1.67 -6.00
C PHE A 38 9.42 2.62 -5.85
N THR A 39 10.62 2.08 -5.98
CA THR A 39 11.89 2.83 -5.95
C THR A 39 12.77 2.27 -7.06
N ALA A 40 13.40 3.13 -7.87
CA ALA A 40 14.18 2.70 -9.04
C ALA A 40 13.48 1.64 -9.94
N GLY A 41 12.16 1.75 -10.11
CA GLY A 41 11.35 0.83 -10.94
C GLY A 41 11.00 -0.52 -10.29
N ALA A 42 11.47 -0.82 -9.08
CA ALA A 42 11.15 -2.04 -8.34
C ALA A 42 10.12 -1.79 -7.24
N CYS A 43 9.17 -2.71 -7.05
CA CYS A 43 8.24 -2.65 -5.93
C CYS A 43 8.98 -2.99 -4.64
N VAL A 44 9.05 -2.04 -3.70
CA VAL A 44 9.77 -2.21 -2.43
C VAL A 44 8.83 -2.50 -1.27
N TYR A 45 7.56 -2.11 -1.37
CA TYR A 45 6.55 -2.34 -0.33
C TYR A 45 5.13 -2.33 -0.91
N VAL A 46 4.26 -3.16 -0.34
CA VAL A 46 2.82 -3.18 -0.56
C VAL A 46 2.14 -3.06 0.80
N GLY A 47 1.07 -2.29 0.91
CA GLY A 47 0.33 -2.17 2.15
C GLY A 47 -1.11 -1.76 1.96
N GLU A 48 -1.90 -1.95 3.02
CA GLU A 48 -3.22 -1.37 3.15
C GLU A 48 -3.36 -0.43 4.36
N THR A 49 -4.32 0.49 4.28
CA THR A 49 -4.67 1.37 5.39
C THR A 49 -6.03 2.02 5.19
N SER A 50 -6.77 2.28 6.26
CA SER A 50 -7.90 3.21 6.25
C SER A 50 -7.47 4.68 6.38
N ASN A 51 -6.19 4.95 6.65
CA ASN A 51 -5.68 6.32 6.75
C ASN A 51 -4.33 6.44 6.04
N ILE A 52 -4.37 6.86 4.77
CA ILE A 52 -3.15 6.92 3.95
C ILE A 52 -2.19 8.03 4.41
N PHE A 53 -2.72 9.16 4.91
CA PHE A 53 -1.89 10.26 5.38
C PHE A 53 -0.91 9.82 6.46
N TRP A 54 -1.43 9.26 7.57
CA TRP A 54 -0.58 8.81 8.67
C TRP A 54 0.31 7.63 8.29
N ARG A 55 -0.16 6.77 7.37
CA ARG A 55 0.63 5.64 6.90
C ARG A 55 1.86 6.09 6.12
N ILE A 56 1.72 7.07 5.23
CA ILE A 56 2.85 7.63 4.48
C ILE A 56 3.78 8.44 5.39
N VAL A 57 3.27 9.16 6.39
CA VAL A 57 4.12 9.79 7.42
C VAL A 57 5.02 8.76 8.12
N LYS A 58 4.45 7.61 8.52
CA LYS A 58 5.20 6.52 9.18
C LYS A 58 6.18 5.80 8.25
N HIS A 59 5.97 5.84 6.94
CA HIS A 59 6.81 5.16 5.96
C HIS A 59 7.88 6.06 5.34
N LYS A 60 8.32 7.12 6.05
CA LYS A 60 9.38 8.01 5.58
C LYS A 60 10.62 7.24 5.09
N ASP A 61 11.00 6.16 5.79
CA ASP A 61 12.22 5.40 5.50
C ASP A 61 12.04 4.39 4.35
N LYS A 62 10.80 4.16 3.92
CA LYS A 62 10.46 3.32 2.75
C LYS A 62 10.20 4.16 1.49
N CYS A 63 9.99 5.46 1.65
CA CYS A 63 9.76 6.42 0.56
C CYS A 63 10.99 7.32 0.41
N GLY A 64 11.94 6.89 -0.41
CA GLY A 64 13.04 7.74 -0.89
C GLY A 64 12.53 8.90 -1.76
N SER A 65 13.42 9.82 -2.11
CA SER A 65 13.12 11.00 -2.95
C SER A 65 12.63 10.64 -4.35
N ASP A 66 13.07 9.51 -4.89
CA ASP A 66 12.68 8.96 -6.19
C ASP A 66 11.47 8.00 -6.12
N SER A 67 10.86 7.86 -4.94
CA SER A 67 9.83 6.85 -4.73
C SER A 67 8.49 7.26 -5.35
N VAL A 68 7.85 6.27 -5.97
CA VAL A 68 6.52 6.38 -6.58
C VAL A 68 5.55 5.55 -5.76
N ILE A 69 4.42 6.15 -5.40
CA ILE A 69 3.33 5.52 -4.68
C ILE A 69 2.17 5.33 -5.66
N TYR A 70 1.89 4.07 -6.01
CA TYR A 70 0.65 3.70 -6.69
C TYR A 70 -0.42 3.44 -5.64
N MET A 71 -1.60 4.01 -5.81
CA MET A 71 -2.67 3.90 -4.83
C MET A 71 -4.04 3.72 -5.49
N GLN A 72 -4.85 2.87 -4.87
CA GLN A 72 -6.24 2.63 -5.21
C GLN A 72 -7.09 2.65 -3.94
N GLU A 73 -8.26 3.29 -4.02
CA GLU A 73 -9.22 3.37 -2.93
C GLU A 73 -10.35 2.36 -3.15
N HIS A 74 -10.82 1.76 -2.06
CA HIS A 74 -11.84 0.73 -2.06
C HIS A 74 -12.80 0.94 -0.88
N PRO A 75 -14.10 0.60 -1.05
CA PRO A 75 -15.08 0.68 0.02
C PRO A 75 -15.05 -0.52 0.97
N ASP A 76 -14.48 -1.66 0.53
CA ASP A 76 -14.47 -2.91 1.29
C ASP A 76 -13.06 -3.24 1.80
N LYS A 77 -12.94 -3.38 3.13
CA LYS A 77 -11.70 -3.77 3.81
C LYS A 77 -11.22 -5.15 3.39
N GLU A 78 -12.13 -6.12 3.27
CA GLU A 78 -11.73 -7.50 3.00
C GLU A 78 -11.19 -7.65 1.58
N ALA A 79 -11.81 -6.97 0.61
CA ALA A 79 -11.29 -6.87 -0.75
C ALA A 79 -9.86 -6.33 -0.76
N VAL A 80 -9.58 -5.23 -0.04
CA VAL A 80 -8.23 -4.65 0.02
C VAL A 80 -7.23 -5.61 0.65
N LEU A 81 -7.58 -6.29 1.74
CA LEU A 81 -6.71 -7.27 2.39
C LEU A 81 -6.38 -8.45 1.45
N ARG A 82 -7.34 -8.93 0.66
CA ARG A 82 -7.08 -9.98 -0.35
C ARG A 82 -6.14 -9.47 -1.45
N LEU A 83 -6.34 -8.25 -1.92
CA LEU A 83 -5.49 -7.63 -2.93
C LEU A 83 -4.07 -7.41 -2.42
N GLU A 84 -3.90 -6.86 -1.21
CA GLU A 84 -2.60 -6.67 -0.57
C GLU A 84 -1.80 -8.00 -0.57
N LYS A 85 -2.41 -9.08 -0.07
CA LYS A 85 -1.80 -10.41 -0.06
C LYS A 85 -1.44 -10.89 -1.46
N HIS A 86 -2.32 -10.69 -2.44
CA HIS A 86 -2.06 -11.04 -3.84
C HIS A 86 -0.82 -10.31 -4.39
N TYR A 87 -0.75 -8.98 -4.23
CA TYR A 87 0.37 -8.18 -4.70
C TYR A 87 1.67 -8.49 -3.96
N ILE A 88 1.64 -8.75 -2.65
CA ILE A 88 2.82 -9.22 -1.90
C ILE A 88 3.34 -10.53 -2.49
N ARG A 89 2.46 -11.49 -2.78
CA ARG A 89 2.84 -12.79 -3.35
C ARG A 89 3.47 -12.67 -4.75
N VAL A 90 2.89 -11.80 -5.59
CA VAL A 90 3.32 -11.63 -6.99
C VAL A 90 4.60 -10.79 -7.08
N LEU A 91 4.68 -9.70 -6.33
CA LEU A 91 5.78 -8.72 -6.46
C LEU A 91 6.95 -8.99 -5.51
N LYS A 92 6.74 -9.79 -4.45
CA LYS A 92 7.74 -10.14 -3.43
C LYS A 92 8.55 -8.93 -2.92
N PRO A 93 7.90 -7.84 -2.50
CA PRO A 93 8.59 -6.62 -2.10
C PRO A 93 9.47 -6.82 -0.86
N LYS A 94 10.69 -6.27 -0.90
CA LYS A 94 11.72 -6.48 0.14
C LYS A 94 11.27 -6.11 1.55
N PHE A 95 10.39 -5.11 1.70
CA PHE A 95 9.94 -4.63 3.02
C PHE A 95 8.68 -5.35 3.54
N ASN A 96 8.12 -6.32 2.81
CA ASN A 96 7.05 -7.19 3.30
C ASN A 96 7.56 -8.58 3.73
N SER A 97 8.87 -8.74 3.96
CA SER A 97 9.53 -10.01 4.27
C SER A 97 8.91 -10.80 5.43
N ARG A 98 8.23 -10.15 6.39
CA ARG A 98 7.45 -10.82 7.45
C ARG A 98 6.27 -11.66 6.94
N TYR A 99 5.68 -11.29 5.80
CA TYR A 99 4.58 -12.03 5.17
C TYR A 99 5.04 -13.08 4.15
N CYS A 100 6.35 -13.18 3.90
CA CYS A 100 6.94 -14.15 2.98
C CYS A 100 7.45 -15.42 3.69
N GLN A 101 7.25 -15.56 5.01
CA GLN A 101 7.60 -16.77 5.74
C GLN A 101 6.52 -17.84 5.53
N ALA A 102 6.96 -19.04 5.11
CA ALA A 102 6.09 -20.16 4.73
C ALA A 102 5.06 -20.56 5.80
N GLY A 103 5.34 -20.30 7.09
CA GLY A 103 4.46 -20.63 8.21
C GLY A 103 3.26 -19.70 8.44
N GLN A 104 3.17 -18.52 7.79
CA GLN A 104 2.00 -17.64 7.92
C GLN A 104 0.91 -17.90 6.86
N LEU A 105 1.15 -18.82 5.92
CA LEU A 105 0.12 -19.31 5.00
C LEU A 105 -0.89 -20.25 5.67
N GLU A 106 -0.67 -20.64 6.94
CA GLU A 106 -1.56 -21.56 7.67
C GLU A 106 -2.82 -20.92 8.27
N LEU A 107 -2.97 -19.59 8.21
CA LEU A 107 -4.20 -18.90 8.62
C LEU A 107 -5.37 -19.06 7.60
N PHE A 108 -5.25 -19.96 6.63
CA PHE A 108 -6.26 -20.26 5.60
C PHE A 108 -6.94 -21.62 5.77
N ARG A 109 -6.87 -22.22 6.97
CA ARG A 109 -7.85 -23.23 7.37
C ARG A 109 -8.72 -22.64 8.47
N LEU A 110 -9.90 -22.16 8.08
CA LEU A 110 -11.19 -22.33 8.75
C LEU A 110 -12.29 -21.81 7.81
#